data_AF-A0A2M7U804-F1
#
_entry.id   AF-A0A2M7U804-F1
#
_cell.length_a   1.000
_cell.length_b   1.000
_cell.length_c   1.000
_cell.angle_alpha   90.00
_cell.angle_beta   90.00
_cell.angle_gamma   90.00
#
_symmetry.space_group_name_H-M   'P 1'
#
loop_
_entity.id
_entity.type
_entity.pdbx_description
1 polymer ?
#
loop_
_entity_poly.entity_id
_entity_poly.type
_entity_poly.pdbx_seq_one_letter_code
_entity_poly.pdbx_strand_id
1 'polypeptide(L)'
;MSKRSRKEYQETIRKRYREADLKDKQKILDEFCQVCGYQRKYAIRILNQPRKNKRLKKPGRPRQYHDPRIMDVLMELWRVLNLPCSRD
;
A
#
# COMPACT_ATOMS: atom_id res chain seq x y z
N MET A 1 5.86 -1.33 -18.73
CA MET A 1 6.27 -2.23 -17.62
C MET A 1 5.08 -2.60 -16.74
N SER A 2 4.96 -3.89 -16.40
CA SER A 2 4.00 -4.39 -15.41
C SER A 2 4.33 -3.88 -13.99
N LYS A 3 3.32 -3.80 -13.11
CA LYS A 3 3.50 -3.42 -11.69
C LYS A 3 4.52 -4.31 -10.96
N ARG A 4 4.61 -5.59 -11.33
CA ARG A 4 5.55 -6.55 -10.73
C ARG A 4 6.99 -6.25 -11.17
N SER A 5 7.21 -6.14 -12.48
CA SER A 5 8.52 -5.79 -13.06
C SER A 5 9.06 -4.46 -12.54
N ARG A 6 8.20 -3.43 -12.36
CA ARG A 6 8.62 -2.16 -11.73
C ARG A 6 9.11 -2.34 -10.30
N LYS A 7 8.47 -3.20 -9.50
CA LYS A 7 8.90 -3.48 -8.13
C LYS A 7 10.24 -4.20 -8.09
N GLU A 8 10.42 -5.22 -8.91
CA GLU A 8 11.67 -5.97 -9.01
C GLU A 8 12.82 -5.04 -9.42
N TYR A 9 12.62 -4.21 -10.45
CA TYR A 9 13.61 -3.22 -10.86
C TYR A 9 13.91 -2.18 -9.76
N GLN A 10 12.87 -1.66 -9.10
CA GLN A 10 13.02 -0.74 -7.97
C GLN A 10 13.87 -1.34 -6.84
N GLU A 11 13.66 -2.61 -6.50
CA GLU A 11 14.43 -3.29 -5.44
C GLU A 11 15.92 -3.39 -5.77
N THR A 12 16.25 -3.75 -7.01
CA THR A 12 17.64 -3.82 -7.49
C THR A 12 18.31 -2.44 -7.48
N ILE A 13 17.64 -1.42 -8.04
CA ILE A 13 18.17 -0.05 -8.10
C ILE A 13 18.35 0.53 -6.70
N ARG A 14 17.43 0.24 -5.79
CA ARG A 14 17.50 0.74 -4.42
C ARG A 14 18.74 0.29 -3.66
N LYS A 15 19.21 -0.94 -3.89
CA LYS A 15 20.46 -1.43 -3.29
C LYS A 15 21.65 -0.64 -3.86
N ARG A 16 21.76 -0.58 -5.20
CA ARG A 16 22.81 0.17 -5.92
C ARG A 16 22.86 1.64 -5.50
N TYR A 17 21.70 2.30 -5.43
CA TYR A 17 21.59 3.71 -5.06
C TYR A 17 22.06 3.97 -3.63
N ARG A 18 21.87 3.04 -2.69
CA ARG A 18 22.28 3.22 -1.29
C ARG A 18 23.78 3.04 -1.11
N GLU A 19 24.37 2.08 -1.82
CA GLU A 19 25.80 1.74 -1.77
C GLU A 19 26.68 2.70 -2.58
N ALA A 20 26.10 3.45 -3.53
CA ALA A 20 26.83 4.33 -4.43
C ALA A 20 27.32 5.65 -3.78
N ASP A 21 28.42 6.16 -4.32
CA ASP A 21 28.93 7.52 -4.05
C ASP A 21 28.06 8.61 -4.69
N LEU A 22 28.30 9.87 -4.32
CA LEU A 22 27.49 11.01 -4.78
C LEU A 22 27.37 11.11 -6.32
N LYS A 23 28.49 10.90 -7.04
CA LYS A 23 28.52 10.98 -8.51
C LYS A 23 27.70 9.85 -9.15
N ASP A 24 27.80 8.64 -8.62
CA ASP A 24 27.10 7.47 -9.17
C ASP A 24 25.63 7.45 -8.77
N LYS A 25 25.28 7.98 -7.59
CA LYS A 25 23.89 8.22 -7.17
C LYS A 25 23.13 9.06 -8.17
N GLN A 26 23.76 10.10 -8.73
CA GLN A 26 23.13 10.94 -9.74
C GLN A 26 22.79 10.15 -11.00
N LYS A 27 23.75 9.39 -11.54
CA LYS A 27 23.56 8.54 -12.73
C LYS A 27 22.48 7.48 -12.51
N ILE A 28 22.52 6.78 -11.37
CA ILE A 28 21.53 5.76 -11.00
C ILE A 28 20.12 6.38 -10.90
N LEU A 29 20.02 7.59 -10.34
CA LEU A 29 18.75 8.29 -10.20
C LEU A 29 18.19 8.73 -11.56
N ASP A 30 19.04 9.21 -12.47
CA ASP A 30 18.65 9.59 -13.83
C ASP A 30 18.14 8.39 -14.63
N GLU A 31 18.88 7.27 -14.60
CA GLU A 31 18.46 5.99 -15.20
C GLU A 31 17.09 5.56 -14.66
N PHE A 32 16.93 5.56 -13.34
CA PHE A 32 15.67 5.15 -12.71
C PHE A 32 14.49 6.03 -13.11
N CYS A 33 14.70 7.35 -13.23
CA CYS A 33 13.67 8.27 -13.69
C CYS A 33 13.27 8.01 -15.14
N GLN A 34 14.24 7.77 -16.03
CA GLN A 34 13.99 7.47 -17.45
C GLN A 34 13.25 6.15 -17.63
N VAL A 35 13.71 5.07 -16.97
CA VAL A 35 13.12 3.72 -17.12
C VAL A 35 11.70 3.66 -16.53
N CYS A 36 11.48 4.31 -15.38
CA CYS A 36 10.18 4.25 -14.72
C CYS A 36 9.22 5.39 -15.13
N GLY A 37 9.69 6.40 -15.85
CA GLY A 37 8.93 7.61 -16.17
C GLY A 37 8.61 8.45 -14.93
N TYR A 38 9.52 8.49 -13.95
CA TYR A 38 9.31 9.16 -12.68
C TYR A 38 9.99 10.51 -12.61
N GLN A 39 9.34 11.45 -11.93
CA GLN A 39 9.95 12.73 -11.59
C GLN A 39 11.03 12.53 -10.51
N ARG A 40 12.11 13.30 -10.59
CA ARG A 40 13.29 13.15 -9.72
C ARG A 40 12.96 13.16 -8.23
N LYS A 41 12.14 14.10 -7.76
CA LYS A 41 11.70 14.18 -6.34
C LYS A 41 10.96 12.91 -5.90
N TYR A 42 10.12 12.37 -6.77
CA TYR A 42 9.37 11.14 -6.50
C TYR A 42 10.29 9.92 -6.44
N ALA A 43 11.23 9.82 -7.39
CA ALA A 43 12.23 8.77 -7.43
C ALA A 43 13.12 8.76 -6.17
N ILE A 44 13.65 9.91 -5.75
CA ILE A 44 14.43 10.05 -4.51
C ILE A 44 13.62 9.52 -3.32
N ARG A 45 12.35 9.94 -3.19
CA ARG A 45 11.46 9.49 -2.13
C ARG A 45 11.32 7.97 -2.11
N ILE A 46 11.10 7.35 -3.28
CA ILE A 46 10.96 5.90 -3.42
C ILE A 46 12.23 5.13 -3.00
N LEU A 47 13.40 5.59 -3.43
CA LEU A 47 14.67 4.91 -3.18
C LEU A 47 15.12 5.07 -1.71
N ASN A 48 14.85 6.22 -1.11
CA ASN A 48 15.20 6.49 0.28
C ASN A 48 14.21 5.95 1.31
N GLN A 49 12.91 5.94 1.01
CA GLN A 49 11.86 5.57 1.97
C GLN A 49 12.14 4.18 2.56
N PRO A 50 12.38 4.00 3.87
CA PRO A 50 12.68 2.70 4.46
C PRO A 50 11.60 1.68 4.10
N ARG A 51 11.99 0.40 3.93
CA ARG A 51 11.00 -0.65 3.72
C ARG A 51 10.04 -0.55 4.91
N LYS A 52 8.76 -0.25 4.64
CA LYS A 52 7.73 -0.35 5.67
C LYS A 52 7.74 -1.83 6.04
N ASN A 53 8.39 -2.14 7.16
CA ASN A 53 8.11 -3.38 7.86
C ASN A 53 6.61 -3.34 8.03
N LYS A 54 5.89 -4.22 7.31
CA LYS A 54 4.50 -4.52 7.62
C LYS A 54 4.55 -5.21 8.98
N ARG A 55 4.90 -4.47 10.03
CA ARG A 55 4.44 -4.79 11.38
C ARG A 55 2.94 -4.78 11.18
N LEU A 56 2.37 -5.98 11.12
CA LEU A 56 0.95 -6.18 11.21
C LEU A 56 0.58 -5.43 12.47
N LYS A 57 0.02 -4.22 12.31
CA LYS A 57 -0.55 -3.51 13.45
C LYS A 57 -1.52 -4.51 14.03
N LYS A 58 -1.46 -4.73 15.36
CA LYS A 58 -2.46 -5.59 16.01
C LYS A 58 -3.82 -5.11 15.50
N PRO A 59 -4.66 -6.00 14.93
CA PRO A 59 -5.98 -5.58 14.53
C PRO A 59 -6.65 -4.91 15.74
N GLY A 60 -7.52 -3.93 15.48
CA GLY A 60 -8.32 -3.32 16.54
C GLY A 60 -9.15 -4.40 17.27
N ARG A 61 -9.83 -4.00 18.35
CA ARG A 61 -10.75 -4.89 19.08
C ARG A 61 -11.63 -5.67 18.08
N PRO A 62 -11.77 -7.01 18.24
CA PRO A 62 -12.64 -7.78 17.36
C PRO A 62 -14.06 -7.23 17.40
N ARG A 63 -14.75 -7.27 16.26
CA ARG A 63 -16.15 -6.84 16.16
C ARG A 63 -17.01 -7.71 17.07
N GLN A 64 -17.92 -7.09 17.83
CA GLN A 64 -18.84 -7.81 18.73
C GLN A 64 -20.21 -8.10 18.10
N TYR A 65 -20.40 -7.75 16.83
CA TYR A 65 -21.67 -7.95 16.11
C TYR A 65 -21.99 -9.41 15.79
N HIS A 66 -21.21 -10.39 16.26
CA HIS A 66 -21.46 -11.81 16.01
C HIS A 66 -22.27 -12.47 17.13
N ASP A 67 -22.65 -11.72 18.17
CA ASP A 67 -23.63 -12.19 19.13
C ASP A 67 -24.97 -12.43 18.41
N PRO A 68 -25.53 -13.66 18.44
CA PRO A 68 -26.79 -13.99 17.78
C PRO A 68 -27.92 -13.04 18.17
N ARG A 69 -27.99 -12.61 19.44
CA ARG A 69 -29.05 -11.71 19.94
C ARG A 69 -28.96 -10.33 19.30
N ILE A 70 -27.75 -9.84 19.08
CA ILE A 70 -27.52 -8.55 18.42
C ILE A 70 -27.92 -8.65 16.94
N MET A 71 -27.59 -9.76 16.28
CA MET A 71 -27.92 -9.98 14.88
C MET A 71 -29.42 -10.13 14.64
N ASP A 72 -30.15 -10.78 15.54
CA ASP A 72 -31.60 -10.92 15.47
C ASP A 72 -32.28 -9.54 15.52
N VAL A 73 -31.92 -8.71 16.51
CA VAL A 73 -32.45 -7.34 16.66
C VAL A 73 -32.09 -6.45 15.46
N LEU A 74 -30.86 -6.56 14.96
CA LEU A 74 -30.43 -5.80 13.77
C LEU A 74 -31.20 -6.22 12.52
N MET A 75 -31.43 -7.52 12.31
CA MET A 75 -32.22 -8.02 11.18
C MET A 75 -33.67 -7.57 11.25
N GLU A 76 -34.28 -7.57 12.44
CA GLU A 76 -35.64 -7.10 12.64
C GLU A 76 -35.76 -5.61 12.31
N LEU A 77 -34.90 -4.78 12.89
CA LEU A 77 -34.85 -3.34 12.59
C LEU A 77 -34.62 -3.07 11.10
N TRP A 78 -33.72 -3.83 10.46
CA TRP A 78 -33.43 -3.67 9.04
C TRP A 78 -34.64 -3.97 8.15
N ARG A 79 -35.47 -4.96 8.52
CA ARG A 79 -36.73 -5.25 7.84
C ARG A 79 -37.78 -4.17 8.06
N VAL A 80 -37.93 -3.68 9.30
CA VAL A 80 -38.88 -2.59 9.62
C VAL A 80 -38.56 -1.32 8.83
N LEU A 81 -37.28 -1.06 8.60
CA LEU A 81 -36.81 0.10 7.84
C LEU A 81 -36.88 -0.09 6.31
N ASN A 82 -37.52 -1.17 5.82
CA ASN A 82 -37.59 -1.55 4.41
C ASN A 82 -36.23 -1.79 3.75
N LEU A 83 -35.36 -2.54 4.44
CA LEU A 83 -34.08 -3.02 3.91
C LEU A 83 -33.22 -1.90 3.30
N PRO A 84 -32.93 -0.81 4.04
CA PRO A 84 -32.10 0.27 3.51
C PRO A 84 -30.74 -0.28 3.06
N CYS A 85 -30.29 0.15 1.87
CA CYS A 85 -29.06 -0.31 1.24
C CYS A 85 -29.01 -1.82 0.92
N SER A 86 -30.15 -2.53 0.91
CA SER A 86 -30.21 -3.81 0.20
C SER A 86 -29.94 -3.58 -1.28
N ARG A 87 -29.19 -4.48 -1.87
CA ARG A 87 -28.95 -4.45 -3.31
C ARG A 87 -30.25 -4.84 -4.00
N ASP A 88 -30.81 -3.92 -4.79
CA ASP A 88 -31.86 -4.23 -5.77
C ASP A 88 -31.37 -5.23 -6.82
#